data_AF-A0A3M2RMI2-F1
#
_entry.id   AF-A0A3M2RMI2-F1
#
_cell.length_a   1.000
_cell.length_b   1.000
_cell.length_c   1.000
_cell.angle_alpha   90.00
_cell.angle_beta   90.00
_cell.angle_gamma   90.00
#
_symmetry.space_group_name_H-M   'P 1'
#
loop_
_entity.id
_entity.type
_entity.pdbx_description
1 polymer ?
#
loop_
_entity_poly.entity_id
_entity_poly.type
_entity_poly.pdbx_seq_one_letter_code
_entity_poly.pdbx_strand_id
1 'polypeptide(L)'
;MVIGLLAITAIPTVTGVGNAISAQKKQNASLSKEQEKFHMTFIMEHEGKVQELGTGVVKDQKFYINFSDYPVDGYKFLGWYFKYPSEEGHLGLVSMVSDDPPALNWIYVDKDTHAVTYGGRKDTVGHVIGPWGWTEDDRFLTLEGDHDSFVAVREEGPEGEGERWAVYWDPEGDIEDEVDDEDACRPVRLRRRPQFGMESRYVRDSEKSG
;
A
#
# COMPACT_ATOMS: atom_id res chain seq x y z
N MET A 1 -68.07 -2.86 21.15
CA MET A 1 -67.17 -3.45 20.14
C MET A 1 -66.29 -2.34 19.57
N VAL A 2 -65.05 -2.21 20.05
CA VAL A 2 -64.05 -1.28 19.50
C VAL A 2 -62.71 -2.01 19.53
N ILE A 3 -62.40 -2.73 18.46
CA ILE A 3 -61.08 -3.29 18.19
C ILE A 3 -60.86 -3.06 16.69
N GLY A 4 -60.17 -1.98 16.33
CA GLY A 4 -60.02 -1.67 14.91
C GLY A 4 -59.15 -0.48 14.55
N LEU A 5 -58.25 0.02 15.43
CA LEU A 5 -57.43 1.19 15.07
C LEU A 5 -56.06 1.24 15.76
N LEU A 6 -55.31 0.13 15.80
CA LEU A 6 -53.96 0.10 16.41
C LEU A 6 -52.93 -0.71 15.59
N ALA A 7 -53.02 -0.73 14.25
CA ALA A 7 -52.13 -1.57 13.44
C ALA A 7 -51.50 -0.92 12.18
N ILE A 8 -51.55 0.40 11.99
CA ILE A 8 -51.06 1.02 10.73
C ILE A 8 -50.11 2.21 10.95
N THR A 9 -49.18 2.14 11.90
CA THR A 9 -48.11 3.18 12.00
C THR A 9 -46.69 2.64 12.08
N ALA A 10 -46.48 1.31 11.99
CA ALA A 10 -45.20 0.73 12.37
C ALA A 10 -44.16 0.54 11.24
N ILE A 11 -44.45 0.82 9.96
CA ILE A 11 -43.48 0.49 8.89
C ILE A 11 -43.43 1.57 7.81
N PRO A 12 -42.75 2.70 8.10
CA PRO A 12 -41.70 3.13 7.16
C PRO A 12 -40.34 3.45 7.80
N THR A 13 -40.15 3.31 9.12
CA THR A 13 -38.94 3.80 9.81
C THR A 13 -37.78 2.80 9.88
N VAL A 14 -38.02 1.51 9.68
CA VAL A 14 -36.99 0.46 9.85
C VAL A 14 -35.98 0.42 8.69
N THR A 15 -36.36 0.86 7.48
CA THR A 15 -35.48 0.82 6.30
C THR A 15 -34.41 1.93 6.30
N GLY A 16 -34.61 3.04 7.02
CA GLY A 16 -33.66 4.15 7.08
C GLY A 16 -32.45 3.88 7.99
N VAL A 17 -32.67 3.17 9.10
CA VAL A 17 -31.63 2.93 10.11
C VAL A 17 -30.65 1.82 9.67
N GLY A 18 -31.13 0.81 8.94
CA GLY A 18 -30.28 -0.27 8.42
C GLY A 18 -29.24 0.22 7.40
N ASN A 19 -29.63 1.13 6.50
CA ASN A 19 -28.72 1.72 5.51
C ASN A 19 -27.73 2.72 6.13
N ALA A 20 -28.14 3.46 7.17
CA ALA A 20 -27.24 4.35 7.89
C ALA A 20 -26.17 3.57 8.69
N ILE A 21 -26.56 2.48 9.36
CA ILE A 21 -25.62 1.62 10.09
C ILE A 21 -24.71 0.84 9.14
N SER A 22 -25.20 0.36 8.00
CA SER A 22 -24.36 -0.33 7.01
C SER A 22 -23.37 0.62 6.34
N ALA A 23 -23.79 1.85 6.01
CA ALA A 23 -22.91 2.90 5.51
C ALA A 23 -21.87 3.29 6.56
N GLN A 24 -22.27 3.45 7.82
CA GLN A 24 -21.35 3.77 8.91
C GLN A 24 -20.37 2.62 9.20
N LYS A 25 -20.82 1.36 9.14
CA LYS A 25 -19.95 0.18 9.29
C LYS A 25 -19.00 0.02 8.11
N LYS A 26 -19.44 0.31 6.88
CA LYS A 26 -18.61 0.31 5.67
C LYS A 26 -17.57 1.44 5.71
N GLN A 27 -17.97 2.63 6.18
CA GLN A 27 -17.09 3.78 6.38
C GLN A 27 -16.08 3.51 7.51
N ASN A 28 -16.49 2.87 8.61
CA ASN A 28 -15.57 2.47 9.68
C ASN A 28 -14.64 1.34 9.22
N ALA A 29 -15.12 0.41 8.40
CA ALA A 29 -14.30 -0.66 7.84
C ALA A 29 -13.29 -0.13 6.82
N SER A 30 -13.64 0.86 5.99
CA SER A 30 -12.70 1.50 5.07
C SER A 30 -11.63 2.28 5.84
N LEU A 31 -12.02 3.06 6.86
CA LEU A 31 -11.08 3.76 7.74
C LEU A 31 -10.15 2.79 8.49
N SER A 32 -10.66 1.64 8.93
CA SER A 32 -9.85 0.61 9.59
C SER A 32 -8.86 -0.09 8.65
N LYS A 33 -9.21 -0.24 7.37
CA LYS A 33 -8.34 -0.87 6.35
C LYS A 33 -7.24 0.08 5.87
N GLU A 34 -7.54 1.37 5.71
CA GLU A 34 -6.55 2.38 5.35
C GLU A 34 -5.46 2.52 6.43
N GLN A 35 -5.82 2.29 7.70
CA GLN A 35 -4.91 2.34 8.85
C GLN A 35 -4.20 1.01 9.16
N GLU A 36 -4.51 -0.06 8.42
CA GLU A 36 -3.86 -1.35 8.62
C GLU A 36 -2.45 -1.32 8.04
N LYS A 37 -1.45 -1.52 8.92
CA LYS A 37 -0.05 -1.62 8.50
C LYS A 37 0.18 -2.94 7.77
N PHE A 38 0.99 -2.90 6.72
CA PHE A 38 1.33 -4.09 5.96
C PHE A 38 2.79 -4.06 5.50
N HIS A 39 3.34 -5.25 5.34
CA HIS A 39 4.59 -5.47 4.61
C HIS A 39 4.29 -5.72 3.13
N MET A 40 5.30 -5.52 2.28
CA MET A 40 5.23 -5.85 0.87
C MET A 40 6.01 -7.13 0.58
N THR A 41 5.42 -8.01 -0.20
CA THR A 41 6.06 -9.14 -0.87
C THR A 41 5.76 -9.07 -2.36
N PHE A 42 6.44 -9.87 -3.17
CA PHE A 42 6.38 -9.74 -4.62
C PHE A 42 6.00 -11.05 -5.26
N ILE A 43 5.09 -11.04 -6.23
CA ILE A 43 4.82 -12.21 -7.08
C ILE A 43 5.47 -11.95 -8.42
N MET A 44 6.42 -12.78 -8.78
CA MET A 44 7.16 -12.70 -10.04
C MET A 44 7.60 -14.09 -10.50
N GLU A 45 8.04 -14.20 -11.75
CA GLU A 45 8.68 -15.40 -12.23
C GLU A 45 10.13 -15.51 -11.75
N HIS A 46 10.46 -16.67 -11.19
CA HIS A 46 11.81 -17.00 -10.76
C HIS A 46 12.03 -18.51 -10.93
N GLU A 47 13.13 -18.89 -11.56
CA GLU A 47 13.45 -20.29 -11.91
C GLU A 47 12.32 -21.02 -12.65
N GLY A 48 11.64 -20.33 -13.58
CA GLY A 48 10.56 -20.89 -14.41
C GLY A 48 9.24 -21.12 -13.66
N LYS A 49 9.06 -20.51 -12.48
CA LYS A 49 7.81 -20.58 -11.70
C LYS A 49 7.40 -19.20 -11.22
N VAL A 50 6.11 -18.91 -11.36
CA VAL A 50 5.50 -17.75 -10.70
C VAL A 50 5.32 -18.09 -9.21
N GLN A 51 6.03 -17.37 -8.37
CA GLN A 51 5.99 -17.58 -6.92
C GLN A 51 6.10 -16.26 -6.17
N GLU A 52 5.73 -16.29 -4.89
CA GLU A 52 5.87 -15.14 -4.01
C GLU A 52 7.26 -15.12 -3.39
N LEU A 53 7.99 -14.03 -3.59
CA LEU A 53 9.38 -13.86 -3.23
C LEU A 53 9.66 -12.54 -2.54
N GLY A 54 10.69 -12.58 -1.72
CA GLY A 54 11.32 -11.43 -1.12
C GLY A 54 10.42 -10.59 -0.22
N THR A 55 11.00 -9.48 0.23
CA THR A 55 10.31 -8.45 1.01
C THR A 55 10.69 -7.08 0.51
N GLY A 56 9.77 -6.13 0.56
CA GLY A 56 10.02 -4.75 0.15
C GLY A 56 10.97 -4.05 1.12
N VAL A 57 11.96 -3.36 0.60
CA VAL A 57 12.94 -2.58 1.36
C VAL A 57 13.09 -1.21 0.71
N VAL A 58 13.15 -0.17 1.52
CA VAL A 58 13.49 1.19 1.06
C VAL A 58 14.93 1.50 1.44
N LYS A 59 15.73 1.92 0.46
CA LYS A 59 17.15 2.28 0.61
C LYS A 59 17.52 3.26 -0.50
N ASP A 60 18.46 4.17 -0.26
CA ASP A 60 19.08 4.99 -1.31
C ASP A 60 18.06 5.68 -2.26
N GLN A 61 16.95 6.20 -1.72
CA GLN A 61 15.90 6.86 -2.49
C GLN A 61 15.19 5.95 -3.52
N LYS A 62 15.25 4.63 -3.35
CA LYS A 62 14.53 3.66 -4.20
C LYS A 62 13.84 2.57 -3.36
N PHE A 63 12.90 1.89 -4.00
CA PHE A 63 12.21 0.72 -3.46
C PHE A 63 12.77 -0.55 -4.10
N TYR A 64 13.25 -1.47 -3.26
CA TYR A 64 13.95 -2.68 -3.65
C TYR A 64 13.23 -3.95 -3.19
N ILE A 65 13.50 -5.05 -3.91
CA ILE A 65 13.12 -6.42 -3.53
C ILE A 65 14.32 -7.05 -2.82
N ASN A 66 14.13 -7.42 -1.54
CA ASN A 66 15.14 -8.13 -0.75
C ASN A 66 14.79 -9.62 -0.66
N PHE A 67 15.64 -10.49 -1.24
CA PHE A 67 15.51 -11.96 -1.17
C PHE A 67 16.90 -12.63 -1.11
N SER A 68 16.94 -13.91 -0.76
CA SER A 68 18.19 -14.61 -0.36
C SER A 68 19.36 -14.47 -1.33
N ASP A 69 19.08 -14.42 -2.64
CA ASP A 69 20.13 -14.36 -3.67
C ASP A 69 20.60 -12.92 -3.94
N TYR A 70 19.78 -11.92 -3.61
CA TYR A 70 20.04 -10.50 -3.80
C TYR A 70 19.66 -9.73 -2.53
N PRO A 71 20.43 -9.89 -1.44
CA PRO A 71 20.13 -9.24 -0.18
C PRO A 71 20.31 -7.74 -0.27
N VAL A 72 19.35 -6.98 0.25
CA VAL A 72 19.41 -5.52 0.33
C VAL A 72 19.32 -5.10 1.80
N ASP A 73 20.41 -4.53 2.33
CA ASP A 73 20.45 -3.98 3.68
C ASP A 73 19.87 -2.56 3.69
N GLY A 74 18.56 -2.47 3.93
CA GLY A 74 17.82 -1.22 4.04
C GLY A 74 16.62 -1.36 4.98
N TYR A 75 15.79 -0.33 5.05
CA TYR A 75 14.65 -0.35 5.96
C TYR A 75 13.51 -1.18 5.38
N LYS A 76 13.05 -2.19 6.11
CA LYS A 76 11.95 -3.04 5.66
C LYS A 76 10.68 -2.22 5.52
N PHE A 77 10.04 -2.32 4.36
CA PHE A 77 8.78 -1.64 4.10
C PHE A 77 7.73 -2.01 5.14
N LEU A 78 7.17 -0.97 5.75
CA LEU A 78 6.04 -1.06 6.66
C LEU A 78 5.14 0.13 6.36
N GLY A 79 4.18 -0.10 5.48
CA GLY A 79 3.33 0.94 4.94
C GLY A 79 1.87 0.82 5.31
N TRP A 80 1.18 1.93 5.15
CA TRP A 80 -0.27 2.08 5.29
C TRP A 80 -0.71 3.32 4.52
N TYR A 81 -2.02 3.56 4.45
CA TYR A 81 -2.56 4.63 3.63
C TYR A 81 -2.88 5.87 4.44
N PHE A 82 -2.64 7.03 3.84
CA PHE A 82 -3.12 8.31 4.32
C PHE A 82 -3.73 9.10 3.19
N LYS A 83 -4.70 9.96 3.52
CA LYS A 83 -5.17 10.96 2.57
C LYS A 83 -4.00 11.90 2.22
N TYR A 84 -3.58 11.87 0.96
CA TYR A 84 -2.54 12.77 0.48
C TYR A 84 -3.09 14.20 0.52
N PRO A 85 -2.31 15.18 1.01
CA PRO A 85 -2.80 16.53 1.24
C PRO A 85 -2.80 17.38 -0.05
N SER A 86 -3.52 16.93 -1.08
CA SER A 86 -3.83 17.67 -2.31
C SER A 86 -5.32 18.07 -2.34
N GLU A 87 -5.71 18.92 -3.31
CA GLU A 87 -7.11 19.29 -3.51
C GLU A 87 -7.98 18.07 -3.88
N GLU A 88 -7.45 17.19 -4.71
CA GLU A 88 -8.11 15.94 -5.13
C GLU A 88 -8.22 14.95 -3.97
N GLY A 89 -7.28 15.01 -3.01
CA GLY A 89 -7.35 14.24 -1.78
C GLY A 89 -7.22 12.74 -2.01
N HIS A 90 -6.38 12.35 -2.98
CA HIS A 90 -6.08 10.95 -3.32
C HIS A 90 -5.62 10.15 -2.11
N LEU A 91 -5.81 8.84 -2.18
CA LEU A 91 -5.21 7.93 -1.23
C LEU A 91 -3.71 7.83 -1.54
N GLY A 92 -2.89 8.25 -0.58
CA GLY A 92 -1.44 8.17 -0.65
C GLY A 92 -0.92 6.99 0.16
N LEU A 93 0.24 6.47 -0.23
CA LEU A 93 0.94 5.43 0.50
C LEU A 93 2.10 6.04 1.29
N VAL A 94 2.26 5.64 2.54
CA VAL A 94 3.43 6.00 3.35
C VAL A 94 4.16 4.75 3.81
N SER A 95 5.45 4.88 4.10
CA SER A 95 6.23 3.85 4.80
C SER A 95 7.13 4.49 5.83
N MET A 96 7.37 3.75 6.92
CA MET A 96 8.52 4.02 7.78
C MET A 96 9.81 3.81 6.96
N VAL A 97 10.81 4.67 7.19
CA VAL A 97 12.11 4.65 6.47
C VAL A 97 13.33 4.71 7.40
N SER A 98 13.11 5.02 8.67
CA SER A 98 14.10 4.99 9.74
C SER A 98 13.39 4.84 11.09
N ASP A 99 14.02 4.15 12.03
CA ASP A 99 13.54 4.05 13.42
C ASP A 99 14.19 5.10 14.35
N ASP A 100 15.37 5.64 13.99
CA ASP A 100 16.09 6.61 14.81
C ASP A 100 16.83 7.67 13.94
N PRO A 101 16.32 8.91 13.83
CA PRO A 101 15.01 9.33 14.31
C PRO A 101 13.89 8.63 13.50
N PRO A 102 12.72 8.34 14.12
CA PRO A 102 11.58 7.80 13.40
C PRO A 102 11.19 8.70 12.23
N ALA A 103 11.26 8.18 11.01
CA ALA A 103 10.95 8.92 9.79
C ALA A 103 9.86 8.20 8.99
N LEU A 104 8.86 8.99 8.57
CA LEU A 104 7.73 8.54 7.76
C LEU A 104 7.72 9.34 6.47
N ASN A 105 7.83 8.64 5.34
CA ASN A 105 7.85 9.25 4.02
C ASN A 105 6.69 8.74 3.16
N TRP A 106 6.28 9.56 2.19
CA TRP A 106 5.36 9.17 1.14
C TRP A 106 6.07 8.30 0.13
N ILE A 107 5.40 7.26 -0.34
CA ILE A 107 5.82 6.48 -1.49
C ILE A 107 5.19 7.11 -2.73
N TYR A 108 6.01 7.31 -3.75
CA TYR A 108 5.60 7.91 -5.02
C TYR A 108 6.48 7.35 -6.15
N VAL A 109 6.09 7.60 -7.38
CA VAL A 109 6.85 7.22 -8.58
C VAL A 109 7.50 8.46 -9.15
N ASP A 110 8.81 8.42 -9.33
CA ASP A 110 9.52 9.48 -10.02
C ASP A 110 9.03 9.57 -11.49
N LYS A 111 8.59 10.74 -11.94
CA LYS A 111 8.01 10.90 -13.29
C LYS A 111 9.04 10.85 -14.41
N ASP A 112 10.32 11.08 -14.11
CA ASP A 112 11.38 11.13 -15.10
C ASP A 112 12.08 9.77 -15.20
N THR A 113 12.22 9.05 -14.08
CA THR A 113 12.88 7.73 -14.06
C THR A 113 11.93 6.55 -13.86
N HIS A 114 10.64 6.80 -13.61
CA HIS A 114 9.63 5.78 -13.30
C HIS A 114 9.93 4.92 -12.05
N ALA A 115 10.94 5.27 -11.26
CA ALA A 115 11.34 4.51 -10.09
C ALA A 115 10.34 4.69 -8.97
N VAL A 116 9.94 3.60 -8.31
CA VAL A 116 9.21 3.70 -7.04
C VAL A 116 10.19 4.16 -5.97
N THR A 117 9.90 5.34 -5.41
CA THR A 117 10.77 6.06 -4.48
C THR A 117 9.99 6.55 -3.26
N TYR A 118 10.67 7.22 -2.31
CA TYR A 118 10.09 7.63 -1.05
C TYR A 118 10.62 8.98 -0.55
N GLY A 119 9.78 9.89 -0.09
CA GLY A 119 10.25 11.22 0.31
C GLY A 119 9.27 12.01 1.16
N GLY A 120 9.71 13.21 1.55
CA GLY A 120 8.83 14.17 2.17
C GLY A 120 7.83 14.73 1.16
N ARG A 121 6.82 15.45 1.64
CA ARG A 121 5.79 16.07 0.79
C ARG A 121 6.36 17.04 -0.26
N LYS A 122 7.51 17.66 0.01
CA LYS A 122 8.12 18.58 -0.95
C LYS A 122 8.73 17.84 -2.14
N ASP A 123 9.21 16.63 -1.90
CA ASP A 123 9.91 15.80 -2.88
C ASP A 123 8.90 15.12 -3.83
N THR A 124 7.65 14.95 -3.39
CA THR A 124 6.57 14.35 -4.20
C THR A 124 5.98 15.30 -5.24
N VAL A 125 6.35 16.58 -5.25
CA VAL A 125 5.71 17.60 -6.10
C VAL A 125 6.07 17.38 -7.57
N GLY A 126 5.06 17.17 -8.41
CA GLY A 126 5.25 16.97 -9.85
C GLY A 126 5.57 15.53 -10.26
N HIS A 127 5.58 14.61 -9.30
CA HIS A 127 5.74 13.18 -9.49
C HIS A 127 4.38 12.45 -9.41
N VAL A 128 4.34 11.15 -9.72
CA VAL A 128 3.11 10.36 -9.65
C VAL A 128 2.91 9.88 -8.22
N ILE A 129 1.92 10.46 -7.54
CA ILE A 129 1.67 10.29 -6.11
C ILE A 129 0.49 9.37 -5.77
N GLY A 130 -0.21 8.86 -6.78
CA GLY A 130 -1.43 8.09 -6.61
C GLY A 130 -2.48 8.39 -7.69
N PRO A 131 -3.71 7.88 -7.51
CA PRO A 131 -4.18 7.23 -6.29
C PRO A 131 -3.51 5.87 -6.06
N TRP A 132 -2.91 5.68 -4.89
CA TRP A 132 -2.53 4.37 -4.41
C TRP A 132 -3.76 3.64 -3.90
N GLY A 133 -3.77 2.32 -4.01
CA GLY A 133 -4.90 1.53 -3.56
C GLY A 133 -4.58 0.06 -3.50
N TRP A 134 -5.62 -0.76 -3.63
CA TRP A 134 -5.47 -2.19 -3.68
C TRP A 134 -6.58 -2.85 -4.50
N THR A 135 -6.34 -4.08 -4.92
CA THR A 135 -7.31 -4.91 -5.65
C THR A 135 -8.50 -5.30 -4.78
N GLU A 136 -9.66 -5.60 -5.38
CA GLU A 136 -10.90 -5.91 -4.64
C GLU A 136 -10.78 -7.10 -3.68
N ASP A 137 -9.86 -8.03 -3.95
CA ASP A 137 -9.55 -9.18 -3.10
C ASP A 137 -8.58 -8.84 -1.94
N ASP A 138 -8.26 -7.56 -1.75
CA ASP A 138 -7.33 -6.99 -0.77
C ASP A 138 -5.87 -7.50 -0.89
N ARG A 139 -5.50 -8.14 -2.01
CA ARG A 139 -4.20 -8.81 -2.13
C ARG A 139 -3.07 -7.94 -2.67
N PHE A 140 -3.32 -7.17 -3.72
CA PHE A 140 -2.26 -6.46 -4.44
C PHE A 140 -2.37 -4.96 -4.25
N LEU A 141 -1.22 -4.29 -4.24
CA LEU A 141 -1.13 -2.84 -4.32
C LEU A 141 -1.52 -2.39 -5.72
N THR A 142 -2.26 -1.28 -5.83
CA THR A 142 -2.54 -0.62 -7.10
C THR A 142 -1.99 0.80 -7.11
N LEU A 143 -1.62 1.28 -8.29
CA LEU A 143 -1.34 2.67 -8.59
C LEU A 143 -2.22 3.08 -9.77
N GLU A 144 -2.98 4.17 -9.62
CA GLU A 144 -3.97 4.62 -10.61
C GLU A 144 -5.05 3.55 -10.93
N GLY A 145 -5.23 2.59 -10.03
CA GLY A 145 -6.17 1.47 -10.19
C GLY A 145 -5.59 0.24 -10.87
N ASP A 146 -4.34 0.27 -11.34
CA ASP A 146 -3.66 -0.85 -11.97
C ASP A 146 -2.64 -1.49 -11.01
N HIS A 147 -2.53 -2.82 -11.06
CA HIS A 147 -1.63 -3.66 -10.26
C HIS A 147 -0.65 -4.48 -11.11
N ASP A 148 -0.76 -4.41 -12.43
CA ASP A 148 0.01 -5.23 -13.38
C ASP A 148 1.16 -4.46 -14.06
N SER A 149 1.21 -3.13 -13.97
CA SER A 149 2.24 -2.31 -14.62
C SER A 149 3.50 -2.05 -13.77
N PHE A 150 3.77 -2.88 -12.76
CA PHE A 150 5.04 -2.79 -12.04
C PHE A 150 6.07 -3.74 -12.64
N VAL A 151 7.30 -3.26 -12.78
CA VAL A 151 8.45 -4.07 -13.21
C VAL A 151 9.56 -3.99 -12.17
N ALA A 152 10.32 -5.07 -12.04
CA ALA A 152 11.53 -5.14 -11.23
C ALA A 152 12.74 -5.15 -12.18
N VAL A 153 13.65 -4.20 -12.01
CA VAL A 153 14.86 -4.06 -12.82
C VAL A 153 16.08 -4.35 -11.97
N ARG A 154 16.99 -5.18 -12.49
CA ARG A 154 18.26 -5.51 -11.87
C ARG A 154 19.28 -4.42 -12.12
N GLU A 155 19.86 -3.90 -11.04
CA GLU A 155 20.83 -2.82 -11.05
C GLU A 155 22.11 -3.24 -10.33
N GLU A 156 23.25 -2.70 -10.76
CA GLU A 156 24.47 -2.78 -9.97
C GLU A 156 24.33 -1.93 -8.71
N GLY A 157 24.53 -2.55 -7.54
CA GLY A 157 24.63 -1.83 -6.28
C GLY A 157 25.96 -1.07 -6.14
N PRO A 158 26.09 -0.28 -5.06
CA PRO A 158 27.36 0.35 -4.69
C PRO A 158 28.50 -0.67 -4.60
N GLU A 159 29.73 -0.18 -4.76
CA GLU A 159 30.94 -1.02 -4.76
C GLU A 159 30.99 -1.95 -3.53
N GLY A 160 30.94 -3.26 -3.79
CA GLY A 160 30.96 -4.31 -2.75
C GLY A 160 29.60 -4.83 -2.28
N GLU A 161 28.48 -4.27 -2.75
CA GLU A 161 27.12 -4.68 -2.34
C GLU A 161 26.38 -5.57 -3.37
N GLY A 162 26.97 -5.82 -4.54
CA GLY A 162 26.41 -6.70 -5.56
C GLY A 162 25.17 -6.15 -6.26
N GLU A 163 24.52 -6.97 -7.07
CA GLU A 163 23.30 -6.60 -7.81
C GLU A 163 22.09 -6.46 -6.88
N ARG A 164 21.14 -5.58 -7.23
CA ARG A 164 19.89 -5.34 -6.50
C ARG A 164 18.72 -5.26 -7.47
N TRP A 165 17.52 -5.58 -7.01
CA TRP A 165 16.30 -5.49 -7.82
C TRP A 165 15.46 -4.28 -7.38
N ALA A 166 15.45 -3.22 -8.17
CA ALA A 166 14.67 -2.01 -7.93
C ALA A 166 13.28 -2.11 -8.61
N VAL A 167 12.27 -1.52 -7.99
CA VAL A 167 10.89 -1.54 -8.48
C VAL A 167 10.57 -0.25 -9.23
N TYR A 168 9.97 -0.40 -10.40
CA TYR A 168 9.55 0.67 -11.30
C TYR A 168 8.07 0.56 -11.64
N TRP A 169 7.47 1.68 -12.04
CA TRP A 169 6.11 1.73 -12.56
C TRP A 169 6.14 2.03 -14.06
N ASP A 170 5.73 1.05 -14.84
CA ASP A 170 5.82 1.03 -16.29
C ASP A 170 4.43 0.80 -16.93
N PRO A 171 3.54 1.80 -16.90
CA PRO A 171 2.20 1.69 -17.47
C PRO A 171 2.20 1.64 -19.01
N GLU A 172 3.25 2.16 -19.64
CA GLU A 172 3.36 2.21 -21.12
C GLU A 172 4.21 1.06 -21.68
N GLY A 173 4.98 0.35 -20.84
CA GLY A 173 5.85 -0.76 -21.24
C GLY A 173 7.23 -0.32 -21.75
N ASP A 174 7.57 0.96 -21.59
CA ASP A 174 8.79 1.55 -22.15
C ASP A 174 10.05 0.98 -21.49
N ILE A 175 10.01 0.64 -20.20
CA ILE A 175 11.16 0.11 -19.46
C ILE A 175 11.38 -1.37 -19.84
N GLU A 176 10.31 -2.13 -19.92
CA GLU A 176 10.36 -3.52 -20.39
C GLU A 176 10.93 -3.59 -21.82
N ASP A 177 10.47 -2.71 -22.72
CA ASP A 177 10.94 -2.61 -24.09
C ASP A 177 12.40 -2.11 -24.20
N GLU A 178 12.84 -1.20 -23.33
CA GLU A 178 14.22 -0.66 -23.36
C GLU A 178 15.25 -1.67 -22.87
N VAL A 179 14.95 -2.42 -21.80
CA VAL A 179 15.89 -3.39 -21.22
C VAL A 179 16.02 -4.64 -22.11
N ASP A 180 14.92 -5.09 -22.75
CA ASP A 180 14.87 -6.25 -23.69
C ASP A 180 15.65 -7.49 -23.20
N ASP A 181 15.64 -7.72 -21.88
CA ASP A 181 16.29 -8.84 -21.20
C ASP A 181 15.45 -9.27 -20.00
N GLU A 182 14.74 -10.40 -20.13
CA GLU A 182 13.89 -10.98 -19.09
C GLU A 182 14.67 -11.38 -17.82
N ASP A 183 15.99 -11.52 -17.89
CA ASP A 183 16.85 -11.76 -16.72
C ASP A 183 17.27 -10.47 -16.01
N ALA A 184 17.09 -9.31 -16.64
CA ALA A 184 17.38 -8.00 -16.08
C ALA A 184 16.12 -7.17 -15.77
N CYS A 185 15.00 -7.40 -16.45
CA CYS A 185 13.71 -6.75 -16.19
C CYS A 185 12.59 -7.79 -16.13
N ARG A 186 11.74 -7.72 -15.10
CA ARG A 186 10.65 -8.68 -14.90
C ARG A 186 9.37 -8.01 -14.43
N PRO A 187 8.20 -8.33 -15.03
CA PRO A 187 6.91 -7.97 -14.47
C PRO A 187 6.75 -8.50 -13.04
N VAL A 188 6.23 -7.66 -12.15
CA VAL A 188 6.06 -7.99 -10.74
C VAL A 188 4.72 -7.49 -10.21
N ARG A 189 4.08 -8.30 -9.36
CA ARG A 189 2.89 -7.86 -8.61
C ARG A 189 3.23 -7.65 -7.15
N LEU A 190 2.93 -6.46 -6.65
CA LEU A 190 3.19 -6.06 -5.26
C LEU A 190 2.07 -6.58 -4.36
N ARG A 191 2.35 -7.65 -3.59
CA ARG A 191 1.40 -8.28 -2.68
C ARG A 191 1.48 -7.68 -1.29
N ARG A 192 0.33 -7.24 -0.77
CA ARG A 192 0.17 -6.76 0.60
C ARG A 192 0.14 -7.96 1.56
N ARG A 193 0.96 -7.88 2.61
CA ARG A 193 0.92 -8.79 3.76
C ARG A 193 0.56 -7.99 5.01
N PRO A 194 -0.73 -7.95 5.39
CA PRO A 194 -1.18 -7.28 6.60
C PRO A 194 -0.37 -7.71 7.82
N GLN A 195 -0.01 -6.74 8.65
CA GLN A 195 0.64 -7.00 9.92
C GLN A 195 -0.42 -7.43 10.94
N PHE A 196 -0.64 -8.74 11.04
CA PHE A 196 -1.55 -9.29 12.04
C PHE A 196 -0.98 -9.05 13.45
N GLY A 197 -1.68 -8.29 14.31
CA GLY A 197 -1.36 -8.24 15.75
C GLY A 197 -1.35 -6.89 16.47
N MET A 198 -2.23 -5.94 16.16
CA MET A 198 -2.52 -4.82 17.08
C MET A 198 -3.97 -4.85 17.55
N GLU A 199 -4.26 -5.71 18.54
CA GLU A 199 -5.36 -5.44 19.45
C GLU A 199 -5.00 -4.17 20.23
N SER A 200 -5.49 -3.01 19.77
CA SER A 200 -5.47 -1.79 20.57
C SER A 200 -6.32 -2.01 21.82
N ARG A 201 -5.71 -2.46 22.92
CA ARG A 201 -6.27 -2.28 24.26
C ARG A 201 -6.37 -0.79 24.49
N TYR A 202 -7.52 -0.21 24.17
CA TYR A 202 -7.95 1.04 24.77
C TYR A 202 -8.00 0.81 26.28
N VAL A 203 -6.95 1.23 27.00
CA VAL A 203 -7.03 1.45 28.43
C VAL A 203 -7.96 2.66 28.57
N ARG A 204 -9.23 2.41 28.91
CA ARG A 204 -10.06 3.47 29.47
C ARG A 204 -9.39 3.84 30.78
N ASP A 205 -8.92 5.08 30.88
CA ASP A 205 -8.58 5.67 32.17
C ASP A 205 -9.80 5.50 33.08
N SER A 206 -9.73 4.53 33.98
CA SER A 206 -10.67 4.38 35.07
C SER A 206 -10.37 5.49 36.07
N GLU A 207 -11.17 6.55 35.97
CA GLU A 207 -11.71 7.34 37.08
C GLU A 207 -10.79 7.50 38.30
N LYS A 208 -10.17 8.67 38.39
CA LYS A 208 -9.91 9.30 39.68
C LYS A 208 -11.24 9.48 40.42
N SER A 209 -11.42 8.75 41.52
CA SER A 209 -12.23 9.22 42.64
C SER A 209 -11.49 8.87 43.93
N GLY A 210 -10.80 9.87 44.47
CA GLY A 210 -10.55 9.96 45.91
C GLY A 210 -11.69 10.73 46.56
#